data_AF-J3EKH7-F1
#
_entry.id   AF-J3EKH7-F1
#
_cell.length_a   1.000
_cell.length_b   1.000
_cell.length_c   1.000
_cell.angle_alpha   90.00
_cell.angle_beta   90.00
_cell.angle_gamma   90.00
#
_symmetry.space_group_name_H-M   'P 1'
#
loop_
_entity.id
_entity.type
_entity.pdbx_description
1 polymer ?
#
loop_
_entity_poly.entity_id
_entity_poly.type
_entity_poly.pdbx_seq_one_letter_code
_entity_poly.pdbx_strand_id
1 'polypeptide(L)'
;MSAYSLGLVVMPPECQLFGTVGCHLCEVAEAMLMEFVERGLLVELMDIADDETWFEAYSLRIPVLRRVDTGAELGWPFSAEQVVAFLRES
;
A
#
# COMPACT_ATOMS: atom_id res chain seq x y z
N MET A 1 15.47 -22.13 25.41
CA MET A 1 14.86 -20.79 25.55
C MET A 1 13.58 -20.82 24.74
N SER A 2 12.46 -20.73 25.45
CA SER A 2 11.10 -21.07 24.97
C SER A 2 10.56 -19.95 24.07
N ALA A 3 10.18 -20.28 22.84
CA ALA A 3 9.43 -19.40 21.94
C ALA A 3 8.00 -19.95 21.79
N TYR A 4 7.28 -20.05 22.91
CA TYR A 4 5.84 -20.29 22.91
C TYR A 4 5.23 -19.51 24.08
N SER A 5 4.70 -18.32 23.78
CA SER A 5 3.55 -17.66 24.40
C SER A 5 3.70 -16.14 24.34
N LEU A 6 3.16 -15.51 23.29
CA LEU A 6 2.57 -14.16 23.27
C LEU A 6 1.79 -14.02 21.96
N GLY A 7 0.52 -13.64 22.08
CA GLY A 7 -0.50 -13.73 21.03
C GLY A 7 -0.15 -13.04 19.72
N LEU A 8 -0.64 -13.63 18.62
CA LEU A 8 -0.81 -13.05 17.27
C LEU A 8 -0.07 -11.72 17.07
N VAL A 9 1.21 -11.79 16.75
CA VAL A 9 1.86 -10.70 16.00
C VAL A 9 1.20 -10.74 14.62
N VAL A 10 0.07 -10.06 14.44
CA VAL A 10 -0.53 -9.86 13.13
C VAL A 10 0.42 -8.91 12.39
N MET A 11 1.35 -9.47 11.63
CA MET A 11 2.16 -8.67 10.72
C MET A 11 1.22 -8.04 9.69
N PRO A 12 1.31 -6.73 9.42
CA PRO A 12 0.51 -6.12 8.37
C PRO A 12 0.84 -6.78 7.03
N PRO A 13 -0.12 -6.86 6.09
CA PRO A 13 0.15 -7.41 4.76
C PRO A 13 1.19 -6.56 4.04
N GLU A 14 2.00 -7.20 3.18
CA GLU A 14 2.83 -6.48 2.23
C GLU A 14 1.95 -5.76 1.20
N CYS A 15 2.34 -4.55 0.84
CA CYS A 15 1.61 -3.70 -0.08
C CYS A 15 2.49 -3.18 -1.23
N GLN A 16 1.81 -2.80 -2.30
CA GLN A 16 2.37 -2.08 -3.44
C GLN A 16 1.60 -0.78 -3.62
N LEU A 17 2.31 0.32 -3.86
CA LEU A 17 1.70 1.58 -4.26
C LEU A 17 1.95 1.78 -5.75
N PHE A 18 0.90 1.67 -6.55
CA PHE A 18 0.96 2.03 -7.98
C PHE A 18 0.93 3.54 -8.11
N GLY A 19 1.96 4.08 -8.77
CA GLY A 19 2.16 5.51 -8.98
C GLY A 19 3.06 5.78 -10.18
N THR A 20 3.49 7.02 -10.34
CA THR A 20 4.54 7.37 -11.31
C THR A 20 5.27 8.62 -10.86
N VAL A 21 6.53 8.76 -11.28
CA VAL A 21 7.36 9.92 -10.94
C VAL A 21 6.77 11.21 -11.50
N GLY A 22 6.81 12.29 -10.71
CA GLY A 22 6.27 13.59 -11.09
C GLY A 22 4.75 13.71 -10.95
N CYS A 23 4.08 12.70 -10.38
CA CYS A 23 2.67 12.79 -10.00
C CYS A 23 2.52 13.36 -8.59
N HIS A 24 2.02 14.59 -8.49
CA HIS A 24 1.80 15.25 -7.19
C HIS A 24 0.90 14.44 -6.24
N LEU A 25 -0.14 13.78 -6.74
CA LEU A 25 -1.03 12.98 -5.89
C LEU A 25 -0.30 11.74 -5.34
N CYS A 26 0.60 11.13 -6.11
CA CYS A 26 1.41 10.01 -5.64
C CYS A 26 2.35 10.45 -4.51
N GLU A 27 3.02 11.60 -4.65
CA GLU A 27 3.87 12.16 -3.59
C GLU A 27 3.10 12.38 -2.28
N VAL A 28 1.84 12.84 -2.36
CA VAL A 28 0.98 13.03 -1.19
C VAL A 28 0.59 11.69 -0.55
N ALA A 29 0.24 10.69 -1.37
CA ALA A 29 -0.11 9.35 -0.88
C ALA A 29 1.10 8.63 -0.26
N GLU A 30 2.28 8.73 -0.87
CA GLU A 30 3.54 8.20 -0.35
C GLU A 30 3.87 8.80 1.02
N ALA A 31 3.79 10.14 1.14
CA ALA A 31 4.04 10.82 2.40
C ALA A 31 3.07 10.37 3.51
N MET A 32 1.80 10.14 3.19
CA MET A 32 0.82 9.59 4.14
C MET A 32 1.19 8.16 4.57
N LEU A 33 1.63 7.32 3.63
CA LEU A 33 1.97 5.93 3.91
C LEU A 33 3.27 5.78 4.71
N MET A 34 4.17 6.77 4.68
CA MET A 34 5.40 6.76 5.48
C MET A 34 5.12 6.59 6.99
N GLU A 35 4.04 7.17 7.52
CA GLU A 35 3.67 6.99 8.94
C GLU A 35 3.37 5.53 9.30
N PHE A 36 2.93 4.73 8.33
CA PHE A 36 2.66 3.30 8.49
C PHE A 36 3.91 2.46 8.26
N VAL A 37 4.75 2.87 7.30
CA VAL A 37 6.06 2.23 7.04
C VAL A 37 6.95 2.32 8.28
N GLU A 38 6.99 3.48 8.94
CA GLU A 38 7.69 3.67 10.21
C GLU A 38 7.18 2.75 11.34
N ARG A 39 5.95 2.23 11.19
CA ARG A 39 5.30 1.29 12.14
C ARG A 39 5.34 -0.17 11.65
N GLY A 40 6.07 -0.45 10.57
CA GLY A 40 6.34 -1.80 10.09
C GLY A 40 5.49 -2.26 8.90
N LEU A 41 4.69 -1.40 8.28
CA LEU A 41 4.09 -1.72 6.98
C LEU A 41 5.18 -1.79 5.90
N LEU A 42 5.17 -2.85 5.09
CA LEU A 42 6.05 -2.95 3.93
C LEU A 42 5.29 -2.47 2.69
N VAL A 43 5.81 -1.44 2.02
CA VAL A 43 5.25 -0.88 0.79
C VAL A 43 6.34 -0.78 -0.27
N GLU A 44 6.10 -1.39 -1.44
CA GLU A 44 6.92 -1.21 -2.64
C GLU A 44 6.25 -0.20 -3.57
N LEU A 45 7.01 0.76 -4.10
CA LEU A 45 6.50 1.67 -5.12
C LEU A 45 6.62 1.02 -6.50
N MET A 46 5.50 0.94 -7.21
CA MET A 46 5.43 0.38 -8.56
C MET A 46 5.19 1.53 -9.55
N ASP A 47 6.19 1.83 -10.39
CA ASP A 47 6.03 2.83 -11.45
C ASP A 47 5.23 2.25 -12.62
N ILE A 48 4.05 2.81 -12.86
CA ILE A 48 3.17 2.36 -13.94
C ILE A 48 3.70 2.74 -15.32
N ALA A 49 4.65 3.67 -15.42
CA ALA A 49 5.19 4.12 -16.71
C ALA A 49 6.09 3.08 -17.39
N ASP A 50 6.62 2.12 -16.62
CA ASP A 50 7.56 1.11 -17.10
C ASP A 50 6.87 -0.18 -17.61
N ASP A 51 5.56 -0.33 -17.37
CA ASP A 51 4.78 -1.52 -17.75
C ASP A 51 3.45 -1.12 -18.42
N GLU A 52 3.27 -1.50 -19.68
CA GLU A 52 2.05 -1.18 -20.46
C GLU A 52 0.78 -1.71 -19.79
N THR A 53 0.84 -2.87 -19.13
CA THR A 53 -0.32 -3.48 -18.45
C THR A 53 -0.73 -2.63 -17.25
N TRP A 54 0.24 -2.12 -16.49
CA TRP A 54 -0.05 -1.24 -15.36
C TRP A 54 -0.50 0.14 -15.82
N PHE A 55 0.10 0.67 -16.89
CA PHE A 55 -0.32 1.94 -17.47
C PHE A 55 -1.79 1.90 -17.89
N GLU A 56 -2.21 0.86 -18.62
CA GLU A 56 -3.61 0.67 -19.02
C GLU A 56 -4.55 0.54 -17.81
N ALA A 57 -4.13 -0.21 -16.78
CA ALA A 57 -4.96 -0.45 -15.60
C ALA A 57 -5.09 0.77 -14.67
N TYR A 58 -4.03 1.57 -14.53
CA TYR A 58 -3.91 2.54 -13.43
C TYR A 58 -3.72 4.00 -13.86
N SER A 59 -3.47 4.33 -15.15
CA SER A 59 -3.19 5.71 -15.60
C SER A 59 -4.22 6.76 -15.18
N LEU A 60 -5.49 6.37 -15.01
CA LEU A 60 -6.58 7.25 -14.55
C LEU A 60 -6.91 7.11 -13.05
N ARG A 61 -6.20 6.25 -12.33
CA ARG A 61 -6.51 5.83 -10.96
C ARG A 61 -5.40 6.08 -9.95
N ILE A 62 -4.15 6.21 -10.39
CA ILE A 62 -3.03 6.42 -9.47
C ILE A 62 -3.23 7.67 -8.61
N PRO A 63 -2.84 7.62 -7.32
CA PRO A 63 -2.20 6.49 -6.63
C PRO A 63 -3.18 5.39 -6.15
N VAL A 64 -2.74 4.13 -6.19
CA VAL A 64 -3.51 2.97 -5.70
C VAL A 64 -2.66 2.09 -4.79
N LEU A 65 -3.08 1.92 -3.54
CA LEU A 65 -2.46 0.97 -2.61
C LEU A 65 -3.08 -0.42 -2.84
N ARG A 66 -2.27 -1.41 -3.18
CA ARG A 66 -2.69 -2.79 -3.40
C ARG A 66 -2.05 -3.70 -2.35
N ARG A 67 -2.82 -4.64 -1.81
CA ARG A 67 -2.27 -5.72 -0.99
C ARG A 67 -1.74 -6.86 -1.85
N VAL A 68 -0.57 -7.37 -1.49
CA VAL A 68 0.07 -8.48 -2.22
C VAL A 68 -0.64 -9.81 -1.97
N ASP A 69 -1.16 -10.03 -0.77
CA ASP A 69 -1.77 -11.30 -0.37
C ASP A 69 -3.14 -11.57 -1.03
N THR A 70 -3.93 -10.53 -1.24
CA THR A 70 -5.33 -10.61 -1.70
C THR A 70 -5.56 -9.94 -3.05
N GLY A 71 -4.67 -9.06 -3.48
CA GLY A 71 -4.89 -8.19 -4.62
C GLY A 71 -5.95 -7.10 -4.39
N ALA A 72 -6.46 -6.95 -3.15
CA ALA A 72 -7.39 -5.88 -2.81
C ALA A 72 -6.72 -4.51 -3.03
N GLU A 73 -7.51 -3.52 -3.44
CA GLU A 73 -7.03 -2.19 -3.82
C GLU A 73 -7.78 -1.09 -3.05
N LEU A 74 -7.01 -0.11 -2.58
CA LEU A 74 -7.49 1.14 -2.02
C LEU A 74 -7.01 2.29 -2.92
N GLY A 75 -7.94 2.84 -3.70
CA GLY A 75 -7.68 3.97 -4.58
C GLY A 75 -7.69 5.29 -3.82
N TRP A 76 -6.85 6.23 -4.27
CA TRP A 76 -6.88 7.60 -3.78
C TRP A 76 -8.21 8.31 -4.10
N PRO A 77 -8.70 9.23 -3.24
CA PRO A 77 -8.16 9.62 -1.95
C PRO A 77 -8.50 8.66 -0.81
N PHE A 78 -7.56 8.50 0.14
CA PHE A 78 -7.78 7.74 1.37
C PHE A 78 -7.29 8.50 2.61
N SER A 79 -7.89 8.22 3.77
CA SER A 79 -7.45 8.68 5.09
C SER A 79 -6.63 7.61 5.82
N ALA A 80 -5.96 8.00 6.90
CA ALA A 80 -5.26 7.06 7.76
C ALA A 80 -6.18 5.96 8.32
N GLU A 81 -7.42 6.30 8.69
CA GLU A 81 -8.41 5.34 9.17
C GLU A 81 -8.81 4.33 8.09
N GLN A 82 -8.93 4.78 6.83
CA GLN A 82 -9.23 3.89 5.71
C GLN A 82 -8.05 2.93 5.43
N VAL A 83 -6.81 3.40 5.53
CA VAL A 83 -5.63 2.53 5.44
C VAL A 83 -5.63 1.49 6.55
N VAL A 84 -5.89 1.88 7.81
CA VAL A 84 -5.97 0.92 8.93
C VAL A 84 -7.06 -0.13 8.70
N ALA A 85 -8.24 0.27 8.24
CA ALA A 85 -9.34 -0.65 7.96
C ALA A 85 -8.95 -1.62 6.84
N PHE A 86 -8.42 -1.10 5.74
CA PHE A 86 -7.98 -1.88 4.58
C PHE A 86 -6.92 -2.94 4.91
N LEU A 87 -5.96 -2.60 5.78
CA LEU A 87 -4.92 -3.53 6.24
C LEU A 87 -5.44 -4.63 7.17
N ARG A 88 -6.64 -4.48 7.74
CA ARG A 88 -7.25 -5.45 8.68
C ARG A 88 -8.25 -6.40 8.03
N GLU A 89 -8.71 -6.10 6.82
CA GLU A 89 -9.63 -6.98 6.08
C GLU A 89 -8.93 -8.32 5.78
N SER A 90 -9.66 -9.43 5.78
CA SER A 90 -9.11 -10.79 5.57
C SER A 90 -9.78 -11.45 4.38
#